data_AF-A0A1I7KL09-F1
#
_entry.id   AF-A0A1I7KL09-F1
#
_cell.length_a   1.000
_cell.length_b   1.000
_cell.length_c   1.000
_cell.angle_alpha   90.00
_cell.angle_beta   90.00
_cell.angle_gamma   90.00
#
_symmetry.space_group_name_H-M   'P 1'
#
loop_
_entity.id
_entity.type
_entity.pdbx_description
1 polymer ?
#
loop_
_entity_poly.entity_id
_entity_poly.type
_entity_poly.pdbx_seq_one_letter_code
_entity_poly.pdbx_strand_id
1 'polypeptide(L)'
;MTTFKHKPHFVDGAKHHLTPDAQETPPVPCDFKLGDKVTFTNDNGIAFHGHVVTGFSPTVEGGGRFVYLDKDSWWFPVRPENLTKQPKDGSSQPASPLVPAHPAR
;
A
#
# COMPACT_ATOMS: atom_id res chain seq x y z
N MET A 1 4.62 -33.67 -8.38
CA MET A 1 4.93 -32.84 -7.19
C MET A 1 5.37 -31.48 -7.70
N THR A 2 4.49 -30.48 -7.63
CA THR A 2 4.80 -29.12 -8.11
C THR A 2 5.62 -28.42 -7.03
N THR A 3 6.91 -28.19 -7.29
CA THR A 3 7.78 -27.45 -6.38
C THR A 3 7.36 -25.98 -6.37
N PHE A 4 6.69 -25.55 -5.29
CA PHE A 4 6.46 -24.13 -5.03
C PHE A 4 7.78 -23.52 -4.56
N LYS A 5 8.49 -22.81 -5.45
CA LYS A 5 9.63 -21.98 -5.07
C LYS A 5 9.10 -20.75 -4.34
N HIS A 6 9.16 -20.77 -3.01
CA HIS A 6 9.03 -19.55 -2.21
C HIS A 6 10.13 -18.58 -2.66
N LYS A 7 9.74 -17.45 -3.26
CA LYS A 7 10.63 -16.30 -3.46
C LYS A 7 10.52 -15.42 -2.23
N PRO A 8 11.51 -15.41 -1.32
CA PRO A 8 11.58 -14.34 -0.35
C PRO A 8 11.89 -13.05 -1.12
N HIS A 9 10.99 -12.05 -1.13
CA HIS A 9 11.41 -10.70 -1.48
C HIS A 9 11.75 -9.96 -0.20
N PHE A 10 12.88 -9.26 -0.27
CA PHE A 10 13.47 -8.55 0.84
C PHE A 10 13.17 -7.07 0.67
N VAL A 11 12.45 -6.48 1.63
CA VAL A 11 12.34 -5.03 1.78
C VAL A 11 12.95 -4.68 3.14
N ASP A 12 14.08 -3.96 3.12
CA ASP A 12 14.74 -3.33 4.27
C ASP A 12 14.83 -4.15 5.58
N GLY A 13 15.20 -5.43 5.48
CA GLY A 13 15.60 -6.23 6.66
C GLY A 13 14.48 -6.97 7.38
N ALA A 14 13.21 -6.71 7.08
CA ALA A 14 12.09 -7.45 7.64
C ALA A 14 11.75 -8.66 6.74
N LYS A 15 12.03 -9.87 7.23
CA LYS A 15 11.62 -11.12 6.57
C LYS A 15 10.11 -11.31 6.73
N HIS A 16 9.31 -10.61 5.94
CA HIS A 16 7.90 -10.99 5.77
C HIS A 16 7.81 -12.08 4.71
N HIS A 17 7.04 -13.12 5.01
CA HIS A 17 6.63 -14.05 3.97
C HIS A 17 5.84 -13.22 2.95
N LEU A 18 6.21 -13.32 1.68
CA LEU A 18 5.37 -12.80 0.62
C LEU A 18 4.56 -13.94 0.07
N THR A 19 3.39 -13.58 -0.43
CA THR A 19 2.54 -14.48 -1.20
C THR A 19 3.37 -15.02 -2.38
N PRO A 20 3.54 -16.34 -2.52
CA PRO A 20 4.39 -16.92 -3.56
C PRO A 20 4.01 -16.52 -4.99
N ASP A 21 2.77 -16.10 -5.16
CA ASP A 21 2.14 -15.64 -6.38
C ASP A 21 2.24 -14.12 -6.61
N ALA A 22 2.84 -13.36 -5.68
CA ALA A 22 2.99 -11.92 -5.83
C ALA A 22 3.81 -11.56 -7.08
N GLN A 23 3.28 -10.61 -7.84
CA GLN A 23 3.87 -10.09 -9.08
C GLN A 23 4.42 -8.68 -8.86
N GLU A 24 5.37 -8.29 -9.72
CA GLU A 24 5.94 -6.94 -9.69
C GLU A 24 5.04 -5.90 -10.39
N THR A 25 4.17 -6.37 -11.27
CA THR A 25 3.25 -5.56 -12.06
C THR A 25 1.81 -5.79 -11.60
N PRO A 26 0.98 -4.74 -11.51
CA PRO A 26 -0.41 -4.91 -11.13
C PRO A 26 -1.23 -5.57 -12.26
N PRO A 27 -2.26 -6.36 -11.93
CA PRO A 27 -3.12 -7.01 -12.90
C PRO A 27 -4.02 -6.03 -13.67
N VAL A 28 -4.18 -4.82 -13.13
CA VAL A 28 -4.89 -3.68 -13.73
C VAL A 28 -4.08 -2.40 -13.52
N PRO A 29 -4.19 -1.39 -14.41
CA PRO A 29 -3.50 -0.12 -14.21
C PRO A 29 -3.84 0.51 -12.85
N CYS A 30 -2.83 0.92 -12.10
CA CYS A 30 -2.97 1.68 -10.87
C CYS A 30 -1.76 2.59 -10.68
N ASP A 31 -1.85 3.53 -9.74
CA ASP A 31 -0.77 4.47 -9.50
C ASP A 31 0.39 3.86 -8.69
N PHE A 32 0.20 2.71 -8.06
CA PHE A 32 1.19 2.13 -7.12
C PHE A 32 2.25 1.29 -7.82
N LYS A 33 3.44 1.25 -7.22
CA LYS A 33 4.55 0.38 -7.62
C LYS A 33 5.22 -0.21 -6.39
N LEU A 34 5.95 -1.31 -6.60
CA LEU A 34 6.85 -1.89 -5.60
C LEU A 34 7.73 -0.84 -4.92
N GLY A 35 7.80 -0.89 -3.60
CA GLY A 35 8.62 -0.01 -2.78
C GLY A 35 8.02 1.38 -2.50
N ASP A 36 6.83 1.72 -3.03
CA ASP A 36 6.17 2.97 -2.64
C ASP A 36 5.71 2.87 -1.18
N LYS A 37 6.05 3.90 -0.39
CA LYS A 37 5.50 4.10 0.96
C LYS A 37 4.07 4.61 0.85
N VAL A 38 3.17 4.02 1.62
CA VAL A 38 1.74 4.31 1.59
C VAL A 38 1.15 4.39 3.01
N THR A 39 0.06 5.13 3.12
CA THR A 39 -0.87 5.05 4.25
C THR A 39 -2.03 4.16 3.82
N PHE A 40 -2.30 3.11 4.60
CA PHE A 40 -3.45 2.24 4.41
C PHE A 40 -4.59 2.68 5.33
N THR A 41 -5.76 2.98 4.77
CA THR A 41 -6.97 3.26 5.55
C THR A 41 -7.91 2.08 5.45
N ASN A 42 -8.27 1.48 6.58
CA ASN A 42 -9.25 0.40 6.59
C ASN A 42 -10.68 0.92 6.44
N ASP A 43 -11.63 0.01 6.31
CA ASP A 43 -13.04 0.35 6.08
C ASP A 43 -13.71 1.01 7.30
N ASN A 44 -13.08 0.95 8.47
CA ASN A 44 -13.48 1.66 9.68
C ASN A 44 -12.93 3.10 9.73
N GLY A 45 -12.17 3.55 8.71
CA GLY A 45 -11.56 4.87 8.67
C GLY A 45 -10.26 5.00 9.47
N ILE A 46 -9.69 3.90 9.95
CA ILE A 46 -8.42 3.91 10.71
C ILE A 46 -7.25 3.89 9.73
N ALA A 47 -6.37 4.88 9.84
CA ALA A 47 -5.19 5.03 9.00
C ALA A 47 -3.94 4.43 9.65
N PHE A 48 -3.24 3.59 8.90
CA PHE A 48 -1.96 2.97 9.25
C PHE A 48 -0.89 3.50 8.31
N HIS A 49 0.06 4.24 8.86
CA HIS A 49 1.10 4.93 8.11
C HIS A 49 2.36 4.09 7.99
N GLY A 50 3.13 4.32 6.92
CA GLY A 50 4.51 3.80 6.80
C GLY A 50 4.61 2.40 6.21
N HIS A 51 3.53 1.90 5.61
CA HIS A 51 3.56 0.63 4.89
C HIS A 51 4.23 0.76 3.54
N VAL A 52 4.77 -0.33 3.04
CA VAL A 52 5.43 -0.43 1.74
C VAL A 52 4.66 -1.39 0.85
N VAL A 53 4.49 -1.02 -0.42
CA VAL A 53 3.95 -1.90 -1.45
C VAL A 53 4.96 -3.01 -1.76
N THR A 54 4.60 -4.25 -1.47
CA THR A 54 5.48 -5.43 -1.60
C THR A 54 5.20 -6.27 -2.85
N GLY A 55 4.13 -5.98 -3.58
CA GLY A 55 3.79 -6.65 -4.83
C GLY A 55 2.31 -6.57 -5.15
N PHE A 56 1.89 -7.33 -6.15
CA PHE A 56 0.51 -7.36 -6.62
C PHE A 56 -0.01 -8.79 -6.80
N SER A 57 -1.30 -8.99 -6.59
CA SER A 57 -1.97 -10.27 -6.88
C SER A 57 -2.02 -10.50 -8.39
N PRO A 58 -1.88 -11.76 -8.88
CA PRO A 58 -2.03 -12.08 -10.32
C PRO A 58 -3.38 -11.69 -10.92
N THR A 59 -4.41 -11.56 -10.08
CA THR A 59 -5.78 -11.21 -10.47
C THR A 59 -6.37 -10.22 -9.48
N VAL A 60 -7.41 -9.50 -9.91
CA VAL A 60 -8.17 -8.66 -8.98
C VAL A 60 -9.05 -9.56 -8.10
N GLU A 61 -8.77 -9.60 -6.80
CA GLU A 61 -9.57 -10.33 -5.83
C GLU A 61 -10.86 -9.59 -5.45
N GLY A 62 -11.80 -10.31 -4.82
CA GLY A 62 -13.11 -9.81 -4.46
C GLY A 62 -13.07 -8.44 -3.76
N GLY A 63 -13.85 -7.50 -4.27
CA GLY A 63 -13.87 -6.11 -3.79
C GLY A 63 -12.76 -5.23 -4.39
N GLY A 64 -12.05 -5.65 -5.44
CA GLY A 64 -11.04 -4.80 -6.09
C GLY A 64 -9.66 -4.85 -5.43
N ARG A 65 -9.38 -5.90 -4.67
CA ARG A 65 -8.13 -6.04 -3.90
C ARG A 65 -7.05 -6.67 -4.75
N PHE A 66 -5.87 -6.04 -4.83
CA PHE A 66 -4.73 -6.63 -5.55
C PHE A 66 -3.37 -6.07 -5.13
N VAL A 67 -3.29 -5.18 -4.13
CA VAL A 67 -2.01 -4.61 -3.67
C VAL A 67 -1.57 -5.28 -2.37
N TYR A 68 -0.38 -5.88 -2.36
CA TYR A 68 0.22 -6.44 -1.15
C TYR A 68 1.03 -5.38 -0.39
N LEU A 69 0.96 -5.42 0.93
CA LEU A 69 1.68 -4.53 1.84
C LEU A 69 2.50 -5.33 2.84
N ASP A 70 3.54 -4.71 3.38
CA ASP A 70 4.36 -5.17 4.52
C ASP A 70 3.66 -5.02 5.89
N LYS A 71 2.39 -5.44 5.97
CA LYS A 71 1.62 -5.46 7.22
C LYS A 71 1.49 -6.87 7.79
N ASP A 72 0.98 -6.99 9.02
CA ASP A 72 0.79 -8.28 9.69
C ASP A 72 0.00 -9.29 8.86
N SER A 73 -1.01 -8.83 8.12
CA SER A 73 -1.77 -9.63 7.14
C SER A 73 -1.23 -9.46 5.72
N TRP A 74 0.04 -9.80 5.52
CA TRP A 74 0.78 -9.73 4.25
C TRP A 74 0.16 -10.58 3.13
N TRP A 75 -0.54 -11.66 3.48
CA TRP A 75 -1.19 -12.58 2.54
C TRP A 75 -2.54 -12.05 2.03
N PHE A 76 -3.02 -10.93 2.56
CA PHE A 76 -4.35 -10.40 2.23
C PHE A 76 -4.21 -9.04 1.54
N PRO A 77 -4.37 -8.99 0.20
CA PRO A 77 -4.18 -7.78 -0.55
C PRO A 77 -5.28 -6.77 -0.23
N VAL A 78 -4.97 -5.50 -0.43
CA VAL A 78 -5.87 -4.38 -0.18
C VAL A 78 -6.30 -3.71 -1.48
N ARG A 79 -7.34 -2.89 -1.38
CA ARG A 79 -7.84 -2.07 -2.48
C ARG A 79 -6.87 -0.90 -2.70
N PRO A 80 -6.51 -0.59 -3.96
CA PRO A 80 -5.69 0.60 -4.24
C PRO A 80 -6.39 1.89 -3.75
N GLU A 81 -7.72 1.92 -3.76
CA GLU A 81 -8.54 3.06 -3.27
C GLU A 81 -8.36 3.34 -1.78
N ASN A 82 -8.01 2.32 -0.99
CA ASN A 82 -7.75 2.45 0.44
C ASN A 82 -6.31 2.93 0.73
N LEU A 83 -5.51 3.19 -0.30
CA LEU A 83 -4.11 3.57 -0.19
C LEU A 83 -3.91 5.02 -0.57
N THR A 84 -3.05 5.70 0.17
CA THR A 84 -2.58 7.05 -0.16
C THR A 84 -1.06 7.04 -0.17
N LYS A 85 -0.45 7.47 -1.28
CA LYS A 85 1.01 7.57 -1.39
C LYS A 85 1.56 8.55 -0.36
N GLN A 86 2.58 8.12 0.36
CA GLN A 86 3.34 9.02 1.22
C GLN A 86 4.37 9.77 0.38
N PRO A 87 4.66 11.03 0.74
CA PRO A 87 5.76 11.73 0.14
C PRO A 87 7.05 10.94 0.37
N LYS A 88 7.87 10.81 -0.67
CA LYS A 88 9.24 10.32 -0.51
C LYS A 88 9.98 11.35 0.34
N ASP A 89 10.68 10.89 1.36
CA ASP A 89 11.38 11.73 2.35
C ASP A 89 12.04 12.92 1.62
N GLY A 90 11.48 14.13 1.82
CA GLY A 90 11.90 15.36 1.14
C GLY A 90 10.80 16.26 0.57
N SER A 91 9.56 15.79 0.37
CA SER A 91 8.46 16.68 -0.06
C SER A 91 7.40 16.83 1.04
N SER A 92 7.67 17.70 2.01
CA SER A 92 6.59 18.28 2.82
C SER A 92 5.70 19.11 1.90
N GLN A 93 4.45 18.71 1.69
CA GLN A 93 3.45 19.70 1.29
C GLN A 93 3.21 20.62 2.51
N PRO A 94 3.33 21.94 2.36
CA PRO A 94 2.93 22.85 3.42
C PRO A 94 1.42 22.77 3.65
N ALA A 95 1.08 23.02 4.90
CA ALA A 95 -0.21 22.89 5.54
C ALA A 95 -1.41 23.38 4.71
N SER A 96 -2.53 22.69 4.92
CA SER A 96 -3.88 23.16 4.62
C SER A 96 -4.02 24.67 4.77
N PRO A 97 -4.67 25.38 3.83
CA PRO A 97 -4.91 26.80 4.00
C PRO A 97 -5.74 27.04 5.26
N LEU A 98 -5.17 27.87 6.14
CA LEU A 98 -5.80 28.46 7.32
C LEU A 98 -7.16 29.04 6.92
N VAL A 99 -8.23 28.53 7.53
CA VAL A 99 -9.58 29.09 7.40
C VAL A 99 -9.53 30.57 7.81
N PRO A 100 -9.98 31.54 6.99
CA PRO A 100 -10.06 32.91 7.46
C PRO A 100 -11.14 33.01 8.53
N ALA A 101 -10.76 33.49 9.71
CA ALA A 101 -11.69 33.86 10.77
C ALA A 101 -12.71 34.88 10.22
N HIS A 102 -13.99 34.61 10.44
CA HIS A 102 -15.06 35.57 10.19
C HIS A 102 -14.77 36.88 10.94
N PRO A 103 -14.90 38.06 10.31
CA PRO A 103 -14.97 39.29 11.07
C PRO A 103 -16.36 39.36 11.72
N ALA A 104 -16.36 39.44 13.05
CA ALA A 104 -17.53 39.88 13.78
C ALA A 104 -17.88 41.32 13.36
N ARG A 105 -19.13 41.54 12.93
CA ARG A 105 -19.78 42.84 13.04
C ARG A 105 -21.26 42.67 13.29
#